data_AF-A0A382JV47-F1
#
_entry.id   AF-A0A382JV47-F1
#
_cell.length_a   1.000
_cell.length_b   1.000
_cell.length_c   1.000
_cell.angle_alpha   90.00
_cell.angle_beta   90.00
_cell.angle_gamma   90.00
#
_symmetry.space_group_name_H-M   'P 1'
#
loop_
_entity.id
_entity.type
_entity.pdbx_description
1 polymer ?
#
loop_
_entity_poly.entity_id
_entity_poly.type
_entity_poly.pdbx_seq_one_letter_code
_entity_poly.pdbx_strand_id
1 'polypeptide(L)'
;QGGYEPVAERIFNTVNVKALFMEYDSDRAGGFEPLRFVPDDKFVVLGLVTTKTAELESKDTLKRRIEEAARYVDLDRLCLSPQCGFSSTHHGNKITLDDQKAKLNLVVEVASEVWD
;
A
#
# COMPACT_ATOMS: atom_id res chain seq x y z
N GLN A 1 4.62 -7.78 16.31
CA GLN A 1 4.04 -8.14 15.00
C GLN A 1 2.55 -7.92 15.10
N GLY A 2 1.89 -7.42 14.05
CA GLY A 2 0.45 -7.19 14.10
C GLY A 2 -0.06 -6.64 12.77
N GLY A 3 -0.70 -7.49 11.98
CA GLY A 3 -1.46 -7.07 10.80
C GLY A 3 -2.88 -6.65 11.16
N TYR A 4 -3.67 -6.30 10.15
CA TYR A 4 -5.04 -5.80 10.34
C TYR A 4 -6.04 -6.85 10.82
N GLU A 5 -5.70 -8.15 10.77
CA GLU A 5 -6.58 -9.28 11.07
C GLU A 5 -7.45 -9.11 12.34
N PRO A 6 -6.94 -8.67 13.50
CA PRO A 6 -7.76 -8.59 14.72
C PRO A 6 -8.83 -7.49 14.71
N VAL A 7 -8.74 -6.54 13.78
CA VAL A 7 -9.59 -5.34 13.75
C VAL A 7 -10.26 -5.10 12.39
N ALA A 8 -9.86 -5.84 11.34
CA ALA A 8 -10.25 -5.61 9.96
C ALA A 8 -11.76 -5.62 9.76
N GLU A 9 -12.45 -6.67 10.24
CA GLU A 9 -13.89 -6.79 10.08
C GLU A 9 -14.64 -5.60 10.67
N ARG A 10 -14.26 -5.18 11.88
CA ARG A 10 -14.88 -4.02 12.53
C ARG A 10 -14.54 -2.72 11.83
N ILE A 11 -13.26 -2.46 11.54
CA ILE A 11 -12.83 -1.18 10.95
C ILE A 11 -13.45 -1.00 9.56
N PHE A 12 -13.34 -2.00 8.69
CA PHE A 12 -13.80 -1.86 7.31
C PHE A 12 -15.31 -1.69 7.21
N ASN A 13 -16.09 -2.30 8.11
CA ASN A 13 -17.55 -2.19 8.10
C ASN A 13 -18.11 -1.00 8.89
N THR A 14 -17.35 -0.43 9.84
CA THR A 14 -17.83 0.70 10.67
C THR A 14 -17.40 2.06 10.16
N VAL A 15 -16.29 2.14 9.41
CA VAL A 15 -15.75 3.42 8.95
C VAL A 15 -16.36 3.79 7.59
N ASN A 16 -17.15 4.87 7.59
CA ASN A 16 -17.82 5.37 6.40
C ASN A 16 -16.90 6.24 5.50
N VAL A 17 -15.92 5.58 4.88
CA VAL A 17 -14.99 6.16 3.89
C VAL A 17 -15.08 5.42 2.56
N LYS A 18 -14.63 6.08 1.49
CA LYS A 18 -14.57 5.49 0.13
C LYS A 18 -13.25 4.85 -0.23
N ALA A 19 -12.17 5.23 0.44
CA ALA A 19 -10.86 4.62 0.23
C ALA A 19 -10.16 4.38 1.56
N LEU A 20 -9.44 3.27 1.65
CA LEU A 20 -8.60 2.90 2.78
C LEU A 20 -7.14 2.94 2.33
N PHE A 21 -6.32 3.80 2.95
CA PHE A 21 -4.87 3.81 2.74
C PHE A 21 -4.22 2.92 3.79
N MET A 22 -3.53 1.87 3.34
CA MET A 22 -3.05 0.79 4.22
C MET A 22 -1.56 0.52 4.00
N GLU A 23 -0.78 0.48 5.08
CA GLU A 23 0.66 0.26 5.01
C GLU A 23 0.98 -1.23 4.88
N TYR A 24 1.72 -1.62 3.84
CA TYR A 24 2.07 -3.01 3.52
C TYR A 24 3.53 -3.18 3.03
N ASP A 25 4.38 -2.18 3.29
CA ASP A 25 5.77 -2.09 2.80
C ASP A 25 6.74 -3.10 3.43
N SER A 26 6.34 -3.78 4.50
CA SER A 26 7.19 -4.68 5.26
C SER A 26 6.42 -5.88 5.80
N ASP A 27 7.13 -6.99 6.04
CA ASP A 27 6.54 -8.24 6.57
C ASP A 27 5.83 -8.03 7.92
N ARG A 28 6.16 -6.96 8.64
CA ARG A 28 5.51 -6.59 9.89
C ARG A 28 4.04 -6.22 9.73
N ALA A 29 3.62 -5.77 8.54
CA ALA A 29 2.24 -5.42 8.21
C ALA A 29 1.32 -6.66 8.06
N GLY A 30 1.90 -7.87 7.99
CA GLY A 30 1.16 -9.09 7.70
C GLY A 30 0.78 -9.23 6.23
N GLY A 31 -0.02 -10.25 5.93
CA GLY A 31 -0.51 -10.51 4.58
C GLY A 31 -1.81 -9.77 4.24
N PHE A 32 -2.36 -10.07 3.07
CA PHE A 32 -3.57 -9.46 2.53
C PHE A 32 -4.87 -10.18 2.91
N GLU A 33 -4.79 -11.29 3.67
CA GLU A 33 -5.95 -12.05 4.15
C GLU A 33 -7.04 -11.18 4.79
N PRO A 34 -6.73 -10.10 5.56
CA PRO A 34 -7.77 -9.26 6.16
C PRO A 34 -8.61 -8.51 5.14
N LEU A 35 -8.12 -8.30 3.90
CA LEU A 35 -8.84 -7.57 2.85
C LEU A 35 -10.15 -8.26 2.43
N ARG A 36 -10.32 -9.56 2.74
CA ARG A 36 -11.57 -10.31 2.52
C ARG A 36 -12.80 -9.70 3.23
N PHE A 37 -12.57 -8.82 4.21
CA PHE A 37 -13.63 -8.13 4.94
C PHE A 37 -13.94 -6.74 4.39
N VAL A 38 -13.27 -6.28 3.32
CA VAL A 38 -13.50 -4.96 2.72
C VAL A 38 -14.83 -4.96 1.96
N PRO A 39 -15.80 -4.10 2.32
CA PRO A 39 -17.08 -3.98 1.59
C PRO A 39 -16.89 -3.57 0.14
N ASP A 40 -17.84 -3.96 -0.72
CA ASP A 40 -17.71 -3.76 -2.17
C ASP A 40 -17.74 -2.32 -2.66
N ASP A 41 -18.13 -1.38 -1.79
CA ASP A 41 -18.27 0.03 -2.12
C ASP A 41 -17.01 0.87 -1.82
N LYS A 42 -15.89 0.21 -1.52
CA LYS A 42 -14.63 0.85 -1.10
C LYS A 42 -13.44 0.46 -1.97
N PHE A 43 -12.53 1.41 -2.13
CA PHE A 43 -11.21 1.22 -2.71
C PHE A 43 -10.18 0.92 -1.62
N VAL A 44 -9.15 0.13 -1.98
CA VAL A 44 -7.98 -0.13 -1.12
C VAL A 44 -6.74 0.40 -1.79
N VAL A 45 -6.07 1.36 -1.14
CA VAL A 45 -4.79 1.89 -1.58
C VAL A 45 -3.67 1.15 -0.85
N LEU A 46 -2.94 0.33 -1.59
CA LEU A 46 -1.85 -0.50 -1.11
C LEU A 46 -0.58 0.38 -0.97
N GLY A 47 -0.20 0.65 0.27
CA GLY A 47 1.03 1.35 0.62
C GLY A 47 2.24 0.42 0.57
N LEU A 48 2.73 0.10 -0.63
CA LEU A 48 3.79 -0.90 -0.85
C LEU A 48 5.19 -0.31 -1.00
N VAL A 49 5.29 0.99 -1.30
CA VAL A 49 6.58 1.68 -1.47
C VAL A 49 6.99 2.31 -0.14
N THR A 50 8.12 1.91 0.43
CA THR A 50 8.55 2.43 1.72
C THR A 50 9.01 3.88 1.61
N THR A 51 8.66 4.66 2.63
CA THR A 51 9.15 6.03 2.83
C THR A 51 10.22 6.13 3.91
N LYS A 52 10.72 4.99 4.39
CA LYS A 52 11.71 4.90 5.49
C LYS A 52 13.15 4.76 5.00
N THR A 53 13.36 4.14 3.84
CA THR A 53 14.69 3.90 3.25
C THR A 53 14.77 4.43 1.81
N ALA A 54 15.98 4.74 1.34
CA ALA A 54 16.20 5.27 0.00
C ALA A 54 16.13 4.20 -1.11
N GLU A 55 16.34 2.93 -0.77
CA GLU A 55 16.31 1.82 -1.73
C GLU A 55 14.96 1.75 -2.47
N LEU A 56 15.03 1.63 -3.80
CA LEU A 56 13.85 1.47 -4.64
C LEU A 56 13.38 0.03 -4.64
N GLU A 57 12.08 -0.13 -4.52
CA GLU A 57 11.41 -1.40 -4.63
C GLU A 57 11.48 -1.93 -6.07
N SER A 58 11.57 -3.25 -6.21
CA SER A 58 11.49 -3.91 -7.52
C SER A 58 10.06 -3.83 -8.06
N LYS A 59 9.91 -3.41 -9.32
CA LYS A 59 8.62 -3.40 -10.03
C LYS A 59 7.94 -4.77 -10.00
N ASP A 60 8.70 -5.85 -10.26
CA ASP A 60 8.17 -7.22 -10.26
C ASP A 60 7.62 -7.61 -8.88
N THR A 61 8.31 -7.18 -7.82
CA THR A 61 7.84 -7.42 -6.46
C THR A 61 6.54 -6.65 -6.18
N LEU A 62 6.46 -5.39 -6.60
CA LEU A 62 5.25 -4.57 -6.43
C LEU A 62 4.06 -5.18 -7.18
N LYS A 63 4.24 -5.58 -8.43
CA LYS A 63 3.20 -6.24 -9.24
C LYS A 63 2.72 -7.54 -8.62
N ARG A 64 3.63 -8.41 -8.19
CA ARG A 64 3.27 -9.66 -7.50
C ARG A 64 2.46 -9.39 -6.23
N ARG A 65 2.83 -8.37 -5.44
CA ARG A 65 2.07 -8.00 -4.24
C ARG A 65 0.68 -7.45 -4.57
N ILE A 66 0.53 -6.71 -5.67
CA ILE A 66 -0.78 -6.27 -6.17
C ILE A 66 -1.63 -7.48 -6.58
N GLU A 67 -1.06 -8.44 -7.32
CA GLU A 67 -1.74 -9.69 -7.71
C GLU A 67 -2.17 -10.52 -6.50
N GLU A 68 -1.36 -10.58 -5.44
CA GLU A 68 -1.71 -11.25 -4.19
C GLU A 68 -2.92 -10.56 -3.51
N ALA A 69 -2.94 -9.23 -3.46
CA ALA A 69 -4.07 -8.46 -2.93
C ALA A 69 -5.33 -8.62 -3.79
N ALA A 70 -5.16 -8.74 -5.12
CA ALA A 70 -6.25 -8.93 -6.08
C ALA A 70 -7.02 -10.25 -5.90
N ARG A 71 -6.52 -11.17 -5.07
CA ARG A 71 -7.24 -12.38 -4.66
C ARG A 71 -8.38 -12.10 -3.67
N TYR A 72 -8.39 -10.92 -3.05
CA TYR A 72 -9.34 -10.54 -2.00
C TYR A 72 -10.23 -9.36 -2.37
N VAL A 73 -9.72 -8.44 -3.19
CA VAL A 73 -10.43 -7.24 -3.66
C VAL A 73 -10.20 -7.13 -5.16
N ASP A 74 -11.25 -6.83 -5.92
CA ASP A 74 -11.16 -6.70 -7.38
C ASP A 74 -10.09 -5.68 -7.79
N LEU A 75 -9.34 -6.00 -8.86
CA LEU A 75 -8.19 -5.20 -9.29
C LEU A 75 -8.58 -3.75 -9.61
N ASP A 76 -9.78 -3.51 -10.13
CA ASP A 76 -10.32 -2.18 -10.45
C ASP A 76 -10.59 -1.32 -9.20
N ARG A 77 -10.59 -1.93 -8.02
CA ARG A 77 -10.74 -1.27 -6.71
C ARG A 77 -9.46 -1.19 -5.90
N LEU A 78 -8.34 -1.65 -6.48
CA LEU A 78 -7.02 -1.53 -5.89
C LEU A 78 -6.28 -0.31 -6.45
N CYS A 79 -5.42 0.28 -5.62
CA CYS A 79 -4.53 1.38 -6.01
C CYS A 79 -3.14 1.17 -5.39
N LEU A 80 -2.11 1.81 -5.96
CA LEU A 80 -0.74 1.79 -5.42
C LEU A 80 -0.37 3.15 -4.82
N SER A 81 0.34 3.14 -3.69
CA SER A 81 0.91 4.35 -3.09
C SER A 81 2.19 4.07 -2.30
N PRO A 82 2.95 5.10 -1.89
CA PRO A 82 3.87 4.98 -0.78
C PRO A 82 3.13 4.59 0.51
N GLN A 83 3.82 3.91 1.42
CA GLN A 83 3.23 3.48 2.70
C GLN A 83 2.64 4.64 3.51
N CYS A 84 3.23 5.83 3.41
CA CYS A 84 2.93 6.99 4.24
C CYS A 84 3.51 8.24 3.57
N GLY A 85 3.41 9.40 4.21
CA GLY A 85 4.09 10.61 3.75
C GLY A 85 5.62 10.54 3.90
N PHE A 86 6.34 11.35 3.13
CA PHE A 86 7.80 11.51 3.25
C PHE A 86 8.23 12.48 4.36
N SER A 87 7.28 13.20 4.96
CA SER A 87 7.54 14.14 6.07
C SER A 87 7.53 13.40 7.41
N SER A 88 8.66 12.84 7.85
CA SER A 88 8.78 12.19 9.16
C SER A 88 9.70 12.95 10.12
N THR A 89 9.11 13.47 11.20
CA THR A 89 9.74 14.39 12.17
C THR A 89 10.28 13.71 13.43
N HIS A 90 10.38 12.37 13.49
CA HIS A 90 10.83 11.69 14.73
C HIS A 90 12.11 10.84 14.65
N HIS A 91 12.48 10.30 13.48
CA HIS A 91 13.73 9.51 13.32
C HIS A 91 14.58 9.95 12.11
N GLY A 92 14.13 10.94 11.32
CA GLY A 92 14.84 11.43 10.14
C GLY A 92 15.08 10.31 9.13
N ASN A 93 14.09 10.01 8.29
CA ASN A 93 14.33 9.08 7.19
C ASN A 93 15.46 9.65 6.32
N LYS A 94 16.53 8.87 6.10
CA LYS A 94 17.64 9.24 5.22
C LYS A 94 17.21 9.11 3.75
N ILE A 95 16.23 9.92 3.35
CA ILE A 95 15.68 9.98 2.01
C ILE A 95 15.86 11.41 1.49
N THR A 96 16.59 11.54 0.39
CA THR A 96 16.79 12.81 -0.29
C THR A 96 15.57 13.18 -1.13
N LEU A 97 15.51 14.43 -1.62
CA LEU A 97 14.45 14.84 -2.55
C LEU A 97 14.44 13.99 -3.83
N ASP A 98 15.62 13.57 -4.31
CA ASP A 98 15.72 12.78 -5.52
C ASP A 98 15.25 11.33 -5.29
N ASP A 99 15.49 10.77 -4.10
CA ASP A 99 14.91 9.49 -3.70
C ASP A 99 13.37 9.57 -3.64
N GLN A 100 12.80 10.67 -3.13
CA GLN A 100 11.34 10.88 -3.11
C GLN A 100 10.76 10.92 -4.52
N LYS A 101 11.39 11.66 -5.43
CA LYS A 101 10.98 11.72 -6.84
C LYS A 101 11.07 10.35 -7.50
N ALA A 102 12.17 9.62 -7.28
CA ALA A 102 12.35 8.29 -7.84
C ALA A 102 11.27 7.32 -7.35
N LYS A 103 10.91 7.37 -6.06
CA LYS A 103 9.82 6.57 -5.50
C LYS A 103 8.44 6.94 -6.06
N LEU A 104 8.16 8.23 -6.26
CA LEU A 104 6.91 8.66 -6.89
C LEU A 104 6.82 8.25 -8.35
N ASN A 105 7.93 8.36 -9.10
CA ASN A 105 8.00 7.87 -10.48
C ASN A 105 7.77 6.36 -10.53
N LEU A 106 8.38 5.59 -9.63
CA LEU A 106 8.16 4.15 -9.53
C LEU A 106 6.68 3.81 -9.31
N VAL A 107 5.99 4.54 -8.42
CA VAL A 107 4.54 4.34 -8.19
C VAL A 107 3.75 4.58 -9.47
N VAL A 108 4.01 5.69 -10.18
CA VAL A 108 3.32 6.02 -11.44
C VAL A 108 3.59 4.98 -12.51
N GLU A 109 4.85 4.59 -12.72
CA GLU A 109 5.24 3.60 -13.72
C GLU A 109 4.58 2.24 -13.46
N VAL A 110 4.62 1.75 -12.23
CA VAL A 110 3.97 0.47 -11.89
C VAL A 110 2.45 0.57 -12.02
N ALA A 111 1.85 1.70 -11.62
CA ALA A 111 0.42 1.89 -11.76
C ALA A 111 -0.02 1.84 -13.25
N SER A 112 0.68 2.56 -14.12
CA SER A 112 0.44 2.49 -15.57
C SER A 112 0.60 1.08 -16.12
N GLU A 113 1.64 0.35 -15.70
CA GLU A 113 1.85 -1.03 -16.16
C GLU A 113 0.79 -2.05 -15.68
N VAL A 114 -0.02 -1.70 -14.68
CA VAL A 114 -1.05 -2.60 -14.10
C VAL A 114 -2.47 -2.21 -14.52
N TRP A 115 -2.77 -0.91 -14.64
CA TRP A 115 -4.14 -0.40 -14.81
C TRP A 115 -4.42 0.34 -16.13
N ASP A 116 -3.42 0.66 -16.96
CA ASP A 116 -3.64 1.24 -18.31
C ASP A 116 -3.83 0.15 -19.38
#